data_AF-A0A2N2VV31-F1
#
_entry.id   AF-A0A2N2VV31-F1
#
_cell.length_a   1.000
_cell.length_b   1.000
_cell.length_c   1.000
_cell.angle_alpha   90.00
_cell.angle_beta   90.00
_cell.angle_gamma   90.00
#
_symmetry.space_group_name_H-M   'P 1'
#
loop_
_entity.id
_entity.type
_entity.pdbx_description
1 polymer ?
#
loop_
_entity_poly.entity_id
_entity_poly.type
_entity_poly.pdbx_seq_one_letter_code
_entity_poly.pdbx_strand_id
1 'polypeptide(L)'
;MEFFVNLQRYDYSLLLKKNAMGYNFNPVDIAILIILIPAVIGGIRKGFVRQVAALAALILGIWAGWHFSSLVSGWIKPLFGSESTLIDILSFALIFVGVLILVNLIGRAVAGIVKLALLGWFDRILGVLFAIVKYAFVLSVLIHILNSLDKLYHFLPAEKLAESKLYEFVSSIAPAVFPYLQNLQDNTSGLEQIFNKITQF
;
A
#
# COMPACT_ATOMS: atom_id res chain seq x y z
N MET A 1 12.21 -39.59 53.66
CA MET A 1 13.00 -39.85 52.43
C MET A 1 12.14 -40.04 51.18
N GLU A 2 10.87 -40.44 51.29
CA GLU A 2 10.01 -40.68 50.11
C GLU A 2 9.61 -39.43 49.31
N PHE A 3 9.65 -38.23 49.91
CA PHE A 3 9.30 -36.98 49.23
C PHE A 3 10.29 -36.59 48.11
N PHE A 4 11.57 -36.95 48.25
CA PHE A 4 12.60 -36.67 47.24
C PHE A 4 12.60 -37.68 46.09
N VAL A 5 12.11 -38.89 46.31
CA VAL A 5 12.03 -39.96 45.29
C VAL A 5 10.91 -39.69 44.26
N ASN A 6 9.88 -38.93 44.64
CA ASN A 6 8.76 -38.63 43.74
C ASN A 6 9.04 -37.49 42.75
N LEU A 7 10.06 -36.65 42.98
CA LEU A 7 10.37 -35.52 42.09
C LEU A 7 11.05 -35.95 40.78
N GLN A 8 11.76 -37.08 40.75
CA GLN A 8 12.32 -37.63 39.50
C GLN A 8 11.28 -38.29 38.58
N ARG A 9 10.04 -38.46 39.04
CA ARG A 9 8.96 -39.06 38.26
C ARG A 9 8.16 -38.05 37.42
N TYR A 10 8.45 -36.75 37.57
CA TYR A 10 7.91 -35.75 36.66
C TYR A 10 8.63 -35.85 35.33
N ASP A 11 7.86 -36.12 34.27
CA ASP A 11 8.36 -36.19 32.92
C ASP A 11 8.77 -34.80 32.43
N TYR A 12 10.02 -34.41 32.74
CA TYR A 12 10.61 -33.14 32.31
C TYR A 12 10.67 -33.02 30.78
N SER A 13 10.47 -34.10 30.01
CA SER A 13 10.41 -34.02 28.54
C SER A 13 9.27 -33.13 28.03
N LEU A 14 8.18 -32.97 28.79
CA LEU A 14 7.09 -32.05 28.46
C LEU A 14 7.51 -30.57 28.54
N LEU A 15 8.42 -30.22 29.46
CA LEU A 15 8.92 -28.85 29.62
C LEU A 15 9.95 -28.51 28.53
N LEU A 16 10.72 -29.50 28.10
CA LEU A 16 11.71 -29.37 27.01
C LEU A 16 11.04 -29.33 25.63
N LYS A 17 9.91 -30.04 25.45
CA LYS A 17 9.10 -30.00 24.22
C LYS A 17 8.31 -28.71 24.04
N LYS A 18 8.00 -27.98 25.13
CA LYS A 18 7.35 -26.66 25.06
C LYS A 18 8.27 -25.59 24.45
N ASN A 19 9.60 -25.71 24.65
CA ASN A 19 10.60 -24.90 23.94
C ASN A 19 10.86 -25.39 22.51
N ALA A 20 10.45 -26.62 22.17
CA ALA A 20 10.43 -27.15 20.81
C ALA A 20 9.15 -26.77 20.03
N MET A 21 8.14 -26.19 20.69
CA MET A 21 7.06 -25.45 20.02
C MET A 21 7.61 -24.09 19.61
N GLY A 22 8.46 -24.11 18.59
CA GLY A 22 9.21 -22.99 18.06
C GLY A 22 8.32 -21.87 17.54
N TYR A 23 7.90 -20.97 18.44
CA TYR A 23 7.67 -19.59 18.06
C TYR A 23 9.04 -18.92 17.95
N ASN A 24 9.77 -19.25 16.87
CA ASN A 24 10.91 -18.44 16.43
C ASN A 24 10.32 -17.10 15.99
N PHE A 25 10.20 -16.15 16.91
CA PHE A 25 9.83 -14.78 16.58
C PHE A 25 10.98 -14.21 15.75
N ASN A 26 10.83 -14.32 14.44
CA ASN A 26 11.79 -13.76 13.52
C ASN A 26 11.81 -12.24 13.69
N PRO A 27 12.97 -11.60 13.86
CA PRO A 27 13.06 -10.14 13.89
C PRO A 27 12.38 -9.47 12.69
N VAL A 28 12.34 -10.16 11.54
CA VAL A 28 11.64 -9.74 10.32
C VAL A 28 10.12 -9.74 10.52
N ASP A 29 9.55 -10.77 11.15
CA ASP A 29 8.11 -10.82 11.47
C ASP A 29 7.72 -9.67 12.41
N ILE A 30 8.57 -9.37 13.41
CA ILE A 30 8.36 -8.25 14.34
C ILE A 30 8.39 -6.90 13.61
N ALA A 31 9.37 -6.69 12.72
CA ALA A 31 9.47 -5.46 11.93
C ALA A 31 8.26 -5.27 11.02
N ILE A 32 7.81 -6.33 10.33
CA ILE A 32 6.61 -6.30 9.48
C ILE A 32 5.37 -6.01 10.32
N LEU A 33 5.24 -6.62 11.50
CA LEU A 33 4.12 -6.38 12.41
C LEU A 33 4.06 -4.91 12.85
N ILE A 34 5.21 -4.33 13.22
CA ILE A 34 5.31 -2.91 13.61
C ILE A 34 4.86 -1.99 12.47
N ILE A 35 5.22 -2.30 11.22
CA ILE A 35 4.81 -1.54 10.04
C ILE A 35 3.30 -1.66 9.76
N LEU A 36 2.67 -2.78 10.14
CA LEU A 36 1.23 -2.99 9.96
C LEU A 36 0.36 -2.33 11.05
N ILE A 37 0.92 -2.01 12.23
CA ILE A 37 0.21 -1.28 13.29
C ILE A 37 -0.45 0.02 12.78
N PRO A 38 0.24 0.95 12.09
CA PRO A 38 -0.39 2.14 11.55
C PRO A 38 -1.48 1.83 10.50
N ALA A 39 -1.40 0.70 9.80
CA ALA A 39 -2.46 0.25 8.89
C ALA A 39 -3.74 -0.05 9.67
N VAL A 40 -3.65 -0.83 10.75
CA VAL A 40 -4.80 -1.17 11.61
C VAL A 40 -5.38 0.08 12.26
N ILE A 41 -4.54 0.94 12.86
CA ILE A 41 -4.98 2.19 13.49
C ILE A 41 -5.65 3.10 12.47
N GLY A 42 -5.03 3.26 11.29
CA GLY A 42 -5.59 4.02 10.18
C GLY A 42 -6.92 3.45 9.71
N GLY A 43 -7.02 2.13 9.63
CA GLY A 43 -8.21 1.37 9.24
C GLY A 43 -9.40 1.60 10.15
N ILE A 44 -9.20 1.46 11.45
CA ILE A 44 -10.22 1.71 12.47
C ILE A 44 -10.63 3.19 12.51
N ARG A 45 -9.65 4.11 12.44
CA ARG A 45 -9.92 5.56 12.55
C ARG A 45 -10.60 6.13 11.32
N LYS A 46 -10.20 5.70 10.12
CA LYS A 46 -10.73 6.22 8.85
C LYS A 46 -11.97 5.43 8.39
N GLY A 47 -12.03 4.13 8.60
CA GLY A 47 -13.08 3.28 8.02
C GLY A 47 -12.80 2.96 6.55
N PHE A 48 -13.63 2.10 5.96
CA PHE A 48 -13.48 1.63 4.58
C PHE A 48 -13.79 2.73 3.57
N VAL A 49 -14.96 3.36 3.71
CA VAL A 49 -15.44 4.35 2.71
C VAL A 49 -14.46 5.51 2.54
N ARG A 50 -13.92 6.04 3.65
CA ARG A 50 -12.94 7.13 3.58
C ARG A 50 -11.60 6.70 2.99
N GLN A 51 -11.22 5.44 3.13
CA GLN A 51 -9.99 4.95 2.51
C GLN A 51 -10.14 4.72 1.01
N VAL A 52 -11.27 4.19 0.57
CA VAL A 52 -11.60 4.06 -0.85
C VAL A 52 -11.69 5.44 -1.48
N ALA A 53 -12.38 6.39 -0.83
CA ALA A 53 -12.47 7.76 -1.31
C ALA A 53 -11.08 8.41 -1.42
N ALA A 54 -10.17 8.18 -0.47
CA ALA A 54 -8.81 8.70 -0.55
C ALA A 54 -8.01 8.13 -1.74
N LEU A 55 -8.15 6.83 -2.05
CA LEU A 55 -7.52 6.25 -3.25
C LEU A 55 -8.17 6.77 -4.52
N ALA A 56 -9.50 6.85 -4.57
CA ALA A 56 -10.22 7.41 -5.70
C ALA A 56 -9.81 8.86 -5.95
N ALA A 57 -9.65 9.65 -4.89
CA ALA A 57 -9.20 11.03 -4.96
C ALA A 57 -7.80 11.15 -5.58
N LEU A 58 -6.88 10.24 -5.25
CA LEU A 58 -5.55 10.21 -5.86
C LEU A 58 -5.62 9.88 -7.36
N ILE A 59 -6.34 8.82 -7.73
CA ILE A 59 -6.46 8.38 -9.13
C ILE A 59 -7.13 9.47 -9.97
N LEU A 60 -8.28 9.97 -9.51
CA LEU A 60 -9.03 11.02 -10.18
C LEU A 60 -8.25 12.33 -10.20
N GLY A 61 -7.50 12.64 -9.15
CA GLY A 61 -6.65 13.83 -9.10
C GLY A 61 -5.56 13.79 -10.16
N ILE A 62 -4.85 12.65 -10.31
CA ILE A 62 -3.80 12.50 -11.33
C ILE A 62 -4.42 12.60 -12.72
N TRP A 63 -5.52 11.89 -12.96
CA TRP A 63 -6.21 11.90 -14.25
C TRP A 63 -6.72 13.31 -14.61
N ALA A 64 -7.42 13.97 -13.70
CA ALA A 64 -7.96 15.30 -13.92
C ALA A 64 -6.85 16.35 -14.03
N GLY A 65 -5.80 16.25 -13.21
CA GLY A 65 -4.63 17.12 -13.32
C GLY A 65 -3.98 16.98 -14.69
N TRP A 66 -3.78 15.76 -15.18
CA TRP A 66 -3.20 15.54 -16.51
C TRP A 66 -4.12 16.11 -17.62
N HIS A 67 -5.42 15.86 -17.54
CA HIS A 67 -6.35 16.25 -18.60
C HIS A 67 -6.67 17.75 -18.63
N PHE A 68 -6.83 18.38 -17.47
CA PHE A 68 -7.31 19.77 -17.36
C PHE A 68 -6.20 20.78 -17.05
N SER A 69 -4.96 20.36 -16.81
CA SER A 69 -3.85 21.28 -16.50
C SER A 69 -3.63 22.32 -17.58
N SER A 70 -3.74 21.94 -18.86
CA SER A 70 -3.59 22.85 -20.01
C SER A 70 -4.68 23.93 -20.08
N LEU A 71 -5.91 23.58 -19.70
CA LEU A 71 -7.02 24.53 -19.63
C LEU A 71 -6.75 25.59 -18.57
N VAL A 72 -6.34 25.16 -17.37
CA VAL A 72 -6.06 26.05 -16.25
C VAL A 72 -4.81 26.87 -16.50
N SER A 73 -3.77 26.29 -17.09
CA SER A 73 -2.55 27.04 -17.43
C SER A 73 -2.81 28.11 -18.47
N GLY A 74 -3.70 27.86 -19.44
CA GLY A 74 -4.17 28.88 -20.40
C GLY A 74 -4.81 30.12 -19.75
N TRP A 75 -5.45 29.97 -18.59
CA TRP A 75 -5.99 31.10 -17.82
C TRP A 75 -4.95 31.78 -16.93
N ILE A 76 -3.96 31.03 -16.44
CA ILE A 76 -2.94 31.54 -15.52
C ILE A 76 -1.79 32.23 -16.25
N LYS A 77 -1.34 31.70 -17.39
CA LYS A 77 -0.22 32.24 -18.17
C LYS A 77 -0.35 33.74 -18.49
N PRO A 78 -1.52 34.25 -18.94
CA PRO A 78 -1.69 35.69 -19.19
C PRO A 78 -1.55 36.57 -17.94
N LEU A 79 -1.87 36.04 -16.76
CA LEU A 79 -1.78 36.79 -15.49
C LEU A 79 -0.35 36.99 -15.01
N PHE A 80 0.56 36.08 -15.36
CA PHE A 80 1.97 36.11 -14.96
C PHE A 80 2.92 36.49 -16.11
N GLY A 81 2.42 36.66 -17.32
CA GLY A 81 3.21 37.06 -18.50
C GLY A 81 4.33 36.07 -18.87
N SER A 82 4.18 34.80 -18.52
CA SER A 82 5.21 33.77 -18.72
C SER A 82 4.59 32.48 -19.29
N GLU A 83 5.25 31.91 -20.30
CA GLU A 83 4.93 30.61 -20.91
C GLU A 83 5.71 29.45 -20.25
N SER A 84 6.10 29.61 -18.98
CA SER A 84 6.97 28.65 -18.30
C SER A 84 6.28 27.31 -18.03
N THR A 85 7.01 26.21 -18.22
CA THR A 85 6.65 24.86 -17.75
C THR A 85 6.28 24.84 -16.27
N LEU A 86 6.80 25.77 -15.46
CA LEU A 86 6.41 25.92 -14.05
C LEU A 86 4.93 26.22 -13.88
N ILE A 87 4.30 26.98 -14.79
CA ILE A 87 2.87 27.31 -14.71
C ILE A 87 2.02 26.08 -15.04
N ASP A 88 2.45 25.23 -15.97
CA ASP A 88 1.77 23.97 -16.26
C ASP A 88 1.84 23.01 -15.07
N ILE A 89 3.00 22.92 -14.40
CA ILE A 89 3.17 22.13 -13.16
C ILE A 89 2.28 22.66 -12.03
N LEU A 90 2.24 23.99 -11.84
CA LEU A 90 1.39 24.61 -10.83
C LEU A 90 -0.11 24.39 -11.12
N SER A 91 -0.50 24.43 -12.40
CA SER A 91 -1.87 24.18 -12.83
C SER A 91 -2.29 22.73 -12.58
N PHE A 92 -1.41 21.77 -12.90
CA PHE A 92 -1.60 20.37 -12.51
C PHE A 92 -1.77 20.23 -11.00
N ALA A 93 -0.87 20.83 -10.20
CA ALA A 93 -0.91 20.74 -8.75
C ALA A 93 -2.20 21.34 -8.17
N LEU A 94 -2.65 22.48 -8.72
CA LEU A 94 -3.89 23.15 -8.30
C LEU A 94 -5.12 22.25 -8.51
N ILE A 95 -5.24 21.66 -9.70
CA ILE A 95 -6.35 20.75 -10.02
C ILE A 95 -6.26 19.49 -9.17
N PHE A 96 -5.08 18.89 -9.06
CA PHE A 96 -4.84 17.70 -8.26
C PHE A 96 -5.29 17.91 -6.80
N VAL A 97 -4.88 19.03 -6.18
CA VAL A 97 -5.26 19.38 -4.81
C VAL A 97 -6.77 19.66 -4.72
N GLY A 98 -7.34 20.39 -5.68
CA GLY A 98 -8.78 20.67 -5.72
C GLY A 98 -9.63 19.39 -5.75
N VAL A 99 -9.28 18.46 -6.64
CA VAL A 99 -9.94 17.15 -6.74
C VAL A 99 -9.73 16.33 -5.47
N LEU A 100 -8.51 16.32 -4.91
CA LEU A 100 -8.24 15.63 -3.66
C LEU A 100 -9.16 16.11 -2.54
N ILE A 101 -9.33 17.42 -2.38
CA ILE A 101 -10.18 18.01 -1.35
C ILE A 101 -11.64 17.62 -1.61
N LEU A 102 -12.12 17.81 -2.84
CA LEU A 102 -13.52 17.58 -3.19
C LEU A 102 -13.94 16.12 -2.99
N VAL A 103 -13.18 15.18 -3.55
CA VAL A 103 -13.50 13.74 -3.46
C VAL A 103 -13.40 13.25 -2.01
N ASN A 104 -12.41 13.72 -1.24
CA ASN A 104 -12.34 13.36 0.18
C ASN A 104 -13.50 13.94 0.99
N LEU A 105 -13.98 15.15 0.66
CA LEU A 105 -15.13 15.75 1.33
C LEU A 105 -16.40 14.93 1.07
N ILE A 106 -16.64 14.57 -0.20
CA ILE A 106 -17.74 13.69 -0.60
C ILE A 106 -17.62 12.35 0.13
N GLY A 107 -16.44 11.73 0.13
CA GLY A 107 -16.18 10.48 0.82
C GLY A 107 -16.46 10.55 2.33
N ARG A 108 -16.19 11.69 2.98
CA ARG A 108 -16.54 11.91 4.40
C ARG A 108 -18.05 11.97 4.59
N ALA A 109 -18.78 12.67 3.72
CA ALA A 109 -20.24 12.75 3.79
C ALA A 109 -20.88 11.37 3.59
N VAL A 110 -20.45 10.63 2.56
CA VAL A 110 -20.93 9.26 2.28
C VAL A 110 -20.60 8.32 3.44
N ALA A 111 -19.39 8.41 4.01
CA ALA A 111 -19.04 7.61 5.18
C ALA A 111 -19.94 7.90 6.40
N GLY A 112 -20.43 9.13 6.54
CA GLY A 112 -21.42 9.50 7.55
C GLY A 112 -22.73 8.73 7.36
N ILE A 113 -23.25 8.70 6.14
CA ILE A 113 -24.48 7.98 5.78
C ILE A 113 -24.30 6.47 5.98
N VAL A 114 -23.19 5.91 5.51
CA VAL A 114 -22.88 4.48 5.64
C VAL A 114 -22.79 4.04 7.10
N LYS A 115 -22.27 4.89 8.00
CA LYS A 115 -22.24 4.57 9.43
C LYS A 115 -23.63 4.44 10.05
N LEU A 116 -24.63 5.15 9.52
CA LEU A 116 -26.02 5.04 9.96
C LEU A 116 -26.67 3.75 9.42
N ALA A 117 -26.32 3.34 8.20
CA ALA A 117 -26.94 2.18 7.53
C ALA A 117 -26.28 0.82 7.85
N LEU A 118 -24.95 0.73 7.84
CA LEU A 118 -24.20 -0.54 7.86
C LEU A 118 -23.66 -0.93 9.24
N LEU A 119 -24.18 -0.34 10.32
CA LEU A 119 -23.61 -0.36 11.67
C LEU A 119 -22.12 -0.01 11.66
N GLY A 120 -21.73 1.20 12.08
CA GLY A 120 -20.36 1.72 11.95
C GLY A 120 -19.17 0.85 12.41
N TRP A 121 -19.37 -0.32 13.03
CA TRP A 121 -18.33 -1.33 13.24
C TRP A 121 -17.95 -2.09 11.94
N PHE A 122 -18.89 -2.37 11.04
CA PHE A 122 -18.61 -3.08 9.78
C PHE A 122 -17.72 -2.26 8.85
N ASP A 123 -18.00 -0.95 8.70
CA ASP A 123 -17.15 0.01 7.96
C ASP A 123 -15.72 0.05 8.53
N ARG A 124 -15.55 -0.09 9.85
CA ARG A 124 -14.22 -0.11 10.48
C ARG A 124 -13.47 -1.41 10.19
N ILE A 125 -14.12 -2.57 10.24
CA ILE A 125 -13.48 -3.86 9.95
C ILE A 125 -13.03 -3.92 8.49
N LEU A 126 -13.91 -3.54 7.55
CA LEU A 126 -13.53 -3.42 6.14
C LEU A 126 -12.42 -2.39 5.95
N GLY A 127 -12.43 -1.32 6.74
CA GLY A 127 -11.36 -0.33 6.77
C GLY A 127 -10.02 -0.92 7.19
N VAL A 128 -10.00 -1.76 8.22
CA VAL A 128 -8.78 -2.47 8.66
C VAL A 128 -8.29 -3.40 7.56
N LEU A 129 -9.17 -4.22 6.98
CA LEU A 129 -8.79 -5.14 5.91
C LEU A 129 -8.19 -4.40 4.70
N PHE A 130 -8.86 -3.33 4.26
CA PHE A 130 -8.38 -2.51 3.15
C PHE A 130 -7.04 -1.83 3.45
N ALA A 131 -6.86 -1.34 4.68
CA ALA A 131 -5.60 -0.75 5.10
C ALA A 131 -4.48 -1.79 5.11
N ILE A 132 -4.72 -3.00 5.63
CA ILE A 132 -3.73 -4.08 5.64
C ILE A 132 -3.32 -4.43 4.21
N VAL A 133 -4.26 -4.64 3.30
CA VAL A 133 -3.96 -4.96 1.89
C VAL A 133 -3.10 -3.87 1.26
N LYS A 134 -3.48 -2.60 1.44
CA LYS A 134 -2.74 -1.44 0.92
C LYS A 134 -1.31 -1.37 1.47
N TYR A 135 -1.14 -1.53 2.79
CA TYR A 135 0.19 -1.46 3.41
C TYR A 135 1.05 -2.70 3.08
N ALA A 136 0.45 -3.88 2.98
CA ALA A 136 1.12 -5.09 2.53
C ALA A 136 1.64 -4.94 1.09
N PHE A 137 0.85 -4.33 0.20
CA PHE A 137 1.31 -4.02 -1.15
C PHE A 137 2.52 -3.07 -1.15
N VAL A 138 2.45 -1.97 -0.40
CA VAL A 138 3.58 -1.02 -0.28
C VAL A 138 4.82 -1.70 0.28
N LEU A 139 4.64 -2.54 1.30
CA LEU A 139 5.74 -3.28 1.92
C LEU A 139 6.34 -4.31 0.97
N SER A 140 5.52 -4.96 0.14
CA SER A 140 5.97 -5.88 -0.92
C SER A 140 6.88 -5.19 -1.92
N VAL A 141 6.47 -4.01 -2.40
CA VAL A 141 7.28 -3.18 -3.31
C VAL A 141 8.59 -2.77 -2.64
N LEU A 142 8.53 -2.33 -1.38
CA LEU A 142 9.73 -1.93 -0.62
C LEU A 142 10.71 -3.10 -0.43
N ILE A 143 10.21 -4.28 -0.05
CA ILE A 143 11.03 -5.50 0.08
C ILE A 143 11.69 -5.83 -1.25
N HIS A 144 10.97 -5.74 -2.37
CA HIS A 144 11.54 -6.04 -3.69
C HIS A 144 12.68 -5.07 -4.07
N ILE A 145 12.52 -3.78 -3.75
CA ILE A 145 13.57 -2.77 -3.91
C ILE A 145 14.77 -3.11 -3.01
N LEU A 146 14.55 -3.40 -1.73
CA LEU A 146 15.61 -3.74 -0.78
C LEU A 146 16.39 -5.00 -1.20
N ASN A 147 15.71 -6.04 -1.68
CA ASN A 147 16.35 -7.25 -2.20
C ASN A 147 17.18 -6.96 -3.45
N SER A 148 16.70 -6.06 -4.31
CA SER A 148 17.44 -5.65 -5.50
C SER A 148 18.72 -4.89 -5.12
N LEU A 149 18.68 -4.09 -4.05
CA LEU A 149 19.84 -3.41 -3.49
C LEU A 149 20.79 -4.38 -2.75
N ASP A 150 20.25 -5.40 -2.09
CA ASP A 150 21.07 -6.39 -1.38
C ASP A 150 21.93 -7.22 -2.33
N LYS A 151 21.42 -7.56 -3.53
CA LYS A 151 22.24 -8.15 -4.60
C LYS A 151 23.47 -7.32 -4.97
N LEU A 152 23.46 -6.01 -4.67
CA LEU A 152 24.55 -5.09 -4.97
C LEU A 152 25.48 -4.86 -3.77
N TYR A 153 24.97 -4.93 -2.54
CA TYR A 153 25.70 -4.51 -1.33
C TYR A 153 25.81 -5.57 -0.22
N HIS A 154 25.20 -6.75 -0.37
CA HIS A 154 25.24 -7.89 0.56
C HIS A 154 25.09 -7.50 2.05
N PHE A 155 24.02 -6.76 2.37
CA PHE A 155 23.80 -6.19 3.70
C PHE A 155 22.65 -6.87 4.47
N LEU A 156 21.84 -7.70 3.81
CA LEU A 156 20.69 -8.38 4.43
C LEU A 156 21.08 -9.80 4.90
N PRO A 157 20.72 -10.20 6.13
CA PRO A 157 20.90 -11.56 6.61
C PRO A 157 19.85 -12.50 5.98
N ALA A 158 20.19 -13.09 4.84
CA ALA A 158 19.31 -13.95 4.02
C ALA A 158 18.67 -15.11 4.80
N GLU A 159 19.38 -15.71 5.74
CA GLU A 159 18.88 -16.79 6.61
C GLU A 159 17.66 -16.34 7.43
N LYS A 160 17.68 -15.11 7.95
CA LYS A 160 16.56 -14.55 8.73
C LYS A 160 15.40 -14.12 7.84
N LEU A 161 15.61 -13.85 6.55
CA LEU A 161 14.50 -13.54 5.64
C LEU A 161 13.76 -14.80 5.20
N ALA A 162 14.48 -15.90 4.98
CA ALA A 162 13.92 -17.18 4.54
C ALA A 162 13.05 -17.88 5.60
N GLU A 163 13.30 -17.64 6.88
CA GLU A 163 12.51 -18.21 7.97
C GLU A 163 11.19 -17.47 8.27
N SER A 164 10.97 -16.29 7.68
CA SER A 164 9.80 -15.45 7.96
C SER A 164 8.62 -15.76 7.03
N LYS A 165 7.54 -16.31 7.59
CA LYS A 165 6.31 -16.60 6.84
C LYS A 165 5.58 -15.32 6.40
N LEU A 166 5.65 -14.25 7.19
CA LEU A 166 5.07 -12.96 6.80
C LEU A 166 5.86 -12.32 5.65
N TYR A 167 7.17 -12.48 5.65
CA TYR A 167 8.02 -12.03 4.56
C TYR A 167 7.72 -12.78 3.26
N GLU A 168 7.57 -14.11 3.30
CA GLU A 168 7.16 -14.91 2.14
C GLU A 168 5.78 -14.46 1.61
N PHE A 169 4.80 -14.32 2.48
CA PHE A 169 3.46 -13.88 2.09
C PHE A 169 3.48 -12.47 1.46
N VAL A 170 4.12 -11.49 2.11
CA VAL A 170 4.15 -10.11 1.62
C VAL A 170 4.98 -9.99 0.35
N SER A 171 6.13 -10.67 0.24
CA SER A 171 7.00 -10.61 -0.95
C SER A 171 6.38 -11.26 -2.19
N SER A 172 5.40 -12.15 -2.03
CA SER A 172 4.67 -12.78 -3.15
C SER A 172 3.69 -11.85 -3.88
N ILE A 173 3.24 -10.76 -3.22
CA ILE A 173 2.20 -9.88 -3.73
C ILE A 173 2.68 -9.08 -4.94
N ALA A 174 3.87 -8.48 -4.90
CA ALA A 174 4.40 -7.67 -5.99
C ALA A 174 4.61 -8.48 -7.30
N PRO A 175 5.28 -9.66 -7.29
CA PRO A 175 5.41 -10.50 -8.47
C PRO A 175 4.07 -10.95 -9.07
N ALA A 176 3.03 -11.16 -8.25
CA ALA A 176 1.71 -11.52 -8.75
C ALA A 176 1.03 -10.37 -9.52
N VAL A 177 1.36 -9.12 -9.17
CA VAL A 177 0.80 -7.92 -9.82
C VAL A 177 1.62 -7.51 -11.05
N PHE A 178 2.92 -7.80 -11.10
CA PHE A 178 3.82 -7.38 -12.18
C PHE A 178 3.37 -7.78 -13.61
N PRO A 179 2.91 -9.01 -13.88
CA PRO A 179 2.45 -9.39 -15.22
C PRO A 179 1.29 -8.54 -15.72
N TYR A 180 0.37 -8.16 -14.83
CA TYR A 180 -0.77 -7.31 -15.20
C TYR A 180 -0.30 -5.88 -15.54
N LEU A 181 0.68 -5.35 -14.82
CA LEU A 181 1.26 -4.04 -15.11
C LEU A 181 2.00 -4.03 -16.47
N GLN A 182 2.77 -5.09 -16.76
CA GLN A 182 3.47 -5.24 -18.05
C GLN A 182 2.48 -5.29 -19.21
N ASN A 183 1.42 -6.09 -19.10
CA ASN A 183 0.37 -6.17 -20.12
C ASN A 183 -0.32 -4.82 -20.38
N LEU A 184 -0.51 -3.98 -19.35
CA LEU A 184 -1.07 -2.64 -19.53
C LEU A 184 -0.09 -1.71 -20.27
N GLN A 185 1.21 -1.80 -19.97
CA GLN A 185 2.24 -1.02 -20.65
C GLN A 185 2.41 -1.45 -22.12
N ASP A 186 2.40 -2.75 -22.39
CA ASP A 186 2.51 -3.31 -23.75
C ASP A 186 1.29 -2.93 -24.62
N ASN A 187 0.08 -3.00 -24.05
CA ASN A 187 -1.12 -2.56 -24.76
C ASN A 187 -1.11 -1.05 -25.05
N THR A 188 -0.66 -0.23 -24.10
CA THR A 188 -0.62 1.23 -24.29
C THR A 188 0.40 1.64 -25.35
N SER A 189 1.55 0.96 -25.40
CA SER A 189 2.59 1.20 -26.42
C SER A 189 2.18 0.72 -27.82
N GLY A 190 1.38 -0.34 -27.93
CA GLY A 190 0.74 -0.73 -29.20
C GLY A 190 -0.25 0.31 -29.72
N LEU A 191 -1.02 0.94 -28.82
CA LEU A 191 -1.95 2.02 -29.17
C LEU A 191 -1.21 3.29 -29.63
N GLU A 192 -0.10 3.66 -28.97
CA GLU A 192 0.73 4.80 -29.42
C GLU A 192 1.34 4.56 -30.80
N GLN A 193 1.77 3.34 -31.12
CA GLN A 193 2.28 3.00 -32.44
C GLN A 193 1.20 3.14 -33.53
N ILE A 194 -0.02 2.68 -33.25
CA ILE A 194 -1.15 2.83 -34.17
C ILE A 194 -1.51 4.31 -34.34
N PHE A 195 -1.57 5.06 -33.25
CA PHE A 195 -1.88 6.49 -33.28
C PHE A 195 -0.85 7.25 -34.12
N ASN A 196 0.45 7.07 -33.86
CA ASN A 196 1.52 7.69 -34.64
C ASN A 196 1.47 7.32 -36.13
N LYS A 197 1.03 6.11 -36.47
CA LYS A 197 0.88 5.67 -37.87
C LYS A 197 -0.32 6.34 -38.56
N ILE A 198 -1.39 6.66 -37.82
CA ILE A 198 -2.58 7.35 -38.35
C ILE A 198 -2.32 8.85 -38.52
N THR A 199 -1.59 9.49 -37.59
CA THR A 199 -1.32 10.94 -37.61
C THR A 199 -0.20 11.34 -38.58
N GLN A 200 0.49 10.39 -39.23
CA GLN A 200 1.51 10.64 -40.25
C GLN A 200 0.97 10.60 -41.70
N PHE A 201 -0.35 10.43 -41.89
CA PHE A 201 -1.06 10.67 -43.16
C PHE A 201 -1.82 11.99 -43.10
#